data_AF-A0A7I7Q4D4-F1
#
_entry.id   AF-A0A7I7Q4D4-F1
#
_cell.length_a   1.000
_cell.length_b   1.000
_cell.length_c   1.000
_cell.angle_alpha   90.00
_cell.angle_beta   90.00
_cell.angle_gamma   90.00
#
_symmetry.space_group_name_H-M   'P 1'
#
loop_
_entity.id
_entity.type
_entity.pdbx_description
1 polymer ?
#
loop_
_entity_poly.entity_id
_entity_poly.type
_entity_poly.pdbx_seq_one_letter_code
_entity_poly.pdbx_strand_id
1 'polypeptide(L)'
;MFVDLNGKPCAKLVPVSAVDELASNGVGFAGYAVGAMGQEPKDPDLVAIPDPASFAPIPFVKPGLAIVHCDPHVEGRPWPFAPRNILKAVVQQASDAGFEAWVGAEVEYFLLRRDAAGSLYPADAGDTAKRPCYDARGVTRMYDHLASISNAMNALGWGNYANDHEDANGQFEQNFAYAEALTTADRVTTLRYLLSVLAADNGMIATFMPKPFADRTGSGLHLHLSLTSGGSPIFPGAEDQRGLDLSETAYSFIGGILDHAAALQALIAPTVNSYKRTGAVSTVSGASWAPRTPTYGGNDRTQHLRVPDNQRVELRGGDSSANPYLAIAAALGAGLDGIKRSVSPGDVAVTNPGRPPIPLTLLHAVEQLESDVVIKAVLDSADSEALAPRVSDYYAHLKRQEFFAWHSSVTPWEIDTYLTAF
;
A
#
# COMPACT_ATOMS: atom_id res chain seq x y z
N MET A 1 3.00 7.86 16.43
CA MET A 1 2.00 7.22 15.55
C MET A 1 2.56 5.90 15.10
N PHE A 2 1.77 4.85 15.09
CA PHE A 2 2.15 3.55 14.50
C PHE A 2 0.93 3.00 13.76
N VAL A 3 1.07 1.87 13.08
CA VAL A 3 0.01 1.31 12.22
C VAL A 3 -0.28 -0.12 12.63
N ASP A 4 -1.54 -0.56 12.60
CA ASP A 4 -1.90 -1.97 12.83
C ASP A 4 -1.79 -2.81 11.54
N LEU A 5 -1.98 -4.13 11.60
CA LEU A 5 -1.88 -4.98 10.41
C LEU A 5 -2.89 -4.64 9.30
N ASN A 6 -4.01 -3.98 9.63
CA ASN A 6 -4.99 -3.52 8.64
C ASN A 6 -4.63 -2.17 7.99
N GLY A 7 -3.51 -1.55 8.38
CA GLY A 7 -3.10 -0.26 7.83
C GLY A 7 -3.72 0.94 8.57
N LYS A 8 -4.39 0.74 9.71
CA LYS A 8 -5.00 1.82 10.48
C LYS A 8 -3.95 2.58 11.30
N PRO A 9 -3.76 3.90 11.09
CA PRO A 9 -2.88 4.70 11.92
C PRO A 9 -3.45 4.87 13.33
N CYS A 10 -2.60 4.67 14.33
CA CYS A 10 -2.90 4.76 15.76
C CYS A 10 -1.94 5.74 16.42
N ALA A 11 -2.45 6.62 17.28
CA ALA A 11 -1.66 7.67 17.89
C ALA A 11 -2.19 8.08 19.27
N LYS A 12 -1.31 8.72 20.06
CA LYS A 12 -1.66 9.47 21.26
C LYS A 12 -1.13 10.88 21.07
N LEU A 13 -1.92 11.89 21.45
CA LEU A 13 -1.48 13.27 21.47
C LEU A 13 -0.71 13.51 22.77
N VAL A 14 0.59 13.81 22.65
CA VAL A 14 1.47 14.03 23.80
C VAL A 14 1.84 15.51 23.87
N PRO A 15 1.67 16.19 25.01
CA PRO A 15 2.10 17.57 25.16
C PRO A 15 3.62 17.67 25.15
N VAL A 16 4.17 18.78 24.63
CA VAL A 16 5.63 19.01 24.57
C VAL A 16 6.32 18.92 25.93
N SER A 17 5.61 19.22 27.03
CA SER A 17 6.12 19.09 28.39
C SER A 17 6.43 17.65 28.81
N ALA A 18 5.98 16.65 28.05
CA ALA A 18 6.24 15.23 28.26
C ALA A 18 7.16 14.62 27.18
N VAL A 19 7.87 15.45 26.40
CA VAL A 19 8.73 14.96 25.31
C VAL A 19 9.87 14.07 25.80
N ASP A 20 10.45 14.39 26.95
CA ASP A 20 11.55 13.59 27.53
C ASP A 20 11.06 12.21 27.98
N GLU A 21 9.82 12.12 28.48
CA GLU A 21 9.18 10.86 28.84
C GLU A 21 8.88 10.03 27.60
N LEU A 22 8.33 10.65 26.54
CA LEU A 22 8.12 10.00 25.24
C LEU A 22 9.44 9.46 24.66
N ALA A 23 10.51 10.26 24.70
CA ALA A 23 11.82 9.87 24.17
C ALA A 23 12.49 8.75 24.97
N SER A 24 12.29 8.70 26.29
CA SER A 24 12.96 7.74 27.18
C SER A 24 12.19 6.44 27.36
N ASN A 25 10.87 6.54 27.54
CA ASN A 25 10.02 5.42 27.96
C ASN A 25 9.01 5.00 26.87
N GLY A 26 8.85 5.79 25.81
CA GLY A 26 7.76 5.62 24.86
C GLY A 26 6.39 5.90 25.49
N VAL A 27 5.33 5.44 24.84
CA VAL A 27 3.95 5.71 25.25
C VAL A 27 3.10 4.44 25.20
N GLY A 28 2.38 4.17 26.30
CA GLY A 28 1.53 2.98 26.45
C GLY A 28 0.20 3.02 25.69
N PHE A 29 -0.16 1.87 25.14
CA PHE A 29 -1.43 1.54 24.48
C PHE A 29 -1.86 0.12 24.88
N ALA A 30 -3.13 -0.05 25.22
CA ALA A 30 -3.72 -1.39 25.31
C ALA A 30 -3.83 -1.96 23.89
N GLY A 31 -2.97 -2.92 23.51
CA GLY A 31 -2.87 -3.32 22.10
C GLY A 31 -4.05 -4.10 21.56
N TYR A 32 -4.83 -4.77 22.41
CA TYR A 32 -6.15 -5.29 22.00
C TYR A 32 -7.07 -4.19 21.44
N ALA A 33 -7.08 -3.01 22.08
CA ALA A 33 -7.91 -1.87 21.64
C ALA A 33 -7.37 -1.19 20.37
N VAL A 34 -6.10 -1.40 20.03
CA VAL A 34 -5.53 -0.96 18.76
C VAL A 34 -6.16 -1.71 17.61
N GLY A 35 -6.49 -3.00 17.77
CA GLY A 35 -7.12 -3.82 16.73
C GLY A 35 -6.20 -4.95 16.28
N ALA A 36 -5.81 -4.95 15.00
CA ALA A 36 -5.08 -6.06 14.40
C ALA A 36 -3.59 -6.07 14.81
N MET A 37 -3.34 -6.41 16.07
CA MET A 37 -2.02 -6.37 16.72
C MET A 37 -1.65 -7.68 17.44
N GLY A 38 -2.43 -8.75 17.29
CA GLY A 38 -2.07 -10.06 17.87
C GLY A 38 -2.12 -10.14 19.39
N GLN A 39 -2.88 -9.26 20.06
CA GLN A 39 -3.04 -9.25 21.52
C GLN A 39 -4.50 -9.49 21.93
N GLU A 40 -4.68 -10.06 23.12
CA GLU A 40 -5.94 -10.22 23.86
C GLU A 40 -6.10 -9.15 24.95
N PRO A 41 -7.31 -8.94 25.51
CA PRO A 41 -7.53 -7.93 26.56
C PRO A 41 -6.67 -8.08 27.82
N LYS A 42 -6.16 -9.30 28.09
CA LYS A 42 -5.35 -9.62 29.26
C LYS A 42 -3.85 -9.39 29.07
N ASP A 43 -3.41 -9.15 27.84
CA ASP A 43 -2.00 -9.08 27.49
C ASP A 43 -1.40 -7.73 27.89
N PRO A 44 -0.07 -7.66 28.12
CA PRO A 44 0.61 -6.44 28.53
C PRO A 44 0.49 -5.32 27.49
N ASP A 45 0.60 -4.07 27.96
CA ASP A 45 0.54 -2.88 27.10
C ASP A 45 1.63 -2.90 26.00
N LEU A 46 1.23 -2.42 24.82
CA LEU A 46 2.16 -1.97 23.80
C LEU A 46 2.78 -0.64 24.23
N VAL A 47 4.09 -0.53 24.09
CA VAL A 47 4.83 0.71 24.26
C VAL A 47 5.29 1.18 22.89
N ALA A 48 4.73 2.29 22.41
CA ALA A 48 5.14 2.92 21.17
C ALA A 48 6.45 3.72 21.41
N ILE A 49 7.57 3.22 20.90
CA ILE A 49 8.88 3.87 21.01
C ILE A 49 9.05 4.84 19.83
N PRO A 50 9.24 6.15 20.05
CA PRO A 50 9.36 7.11 18.95
C PRO A 50 10.66 6.91 18.16
N ASP A 51 10.57 7.09 16.84
CA ASP A 51 11.73 7.22 15.96
C ASP A 51 11.96 8.71 15.68
N PRO A 52 12.98 9.36 16.29
CA PRO A 52 13.21 10.79 16.12
C PRO A 52 13.52 11.20 14.67
N ALA A 53 14.06 10.30 13.84
CA ALA A 53 14.34 10.60 12.44
C ALA A 53 13.06 10.80 11.61
N SER A 54 11.93 10.31 12.12
CA SER A 54 10.61 10.42 11.49
C SER A 54 9.81 11.67 11.93
N PHE A 55 10.42 12.58 12.71
CA PHE A 55 9.76 13.80 13.20
C PHE A 55 9.32 14.72 12.04
N ALA A 56 8.02 14.95 11.94
CA ALA A 56 7.38 15.68 10.86
C ALA A 56 6.40 16.76 11.40
N PRO A 57 6.83 18.03 11.49
CA PRO A 57 5.95 19.14 11.86
C PRO A 57 4.84 19.34 10.83
N ILE A 58 3.59 19.44 11.28
CA ILE A 58 2.42 19.64 10.43
C ILE A 58 1.64 20.93 10.81
N PRO A 59 2.30 22.10 10.78
CA PRO A 59 1.69 23.37 11.21
C PRO A 59 0.48 23.78 10.35
N PHE A 60 0.41 23.30 9.11
CA PHE A 60 -0.69 23.48 8.17
C PHE A 60 -1.95 22.67 8.54
N VAL A 61 -1.83 21.65 9.40
CA VAL A 61 -2.98 20.97 10.00
C VAL A 61 -3.39 21.70 11.29
N LYS A 62 -2.45 21.83 12.23
CA LYS A 62 -2.62 22.62 13.46
C LYS A 62 -1.27 23.21 13.87
N PRO A 63 -1.19 24.51 14.23
CA PRO A 63 0.04 25.10 14.75
C PRO A 63 0.56 24.32 15.98
N GLY A 64 1.86 24.00 15.99
CA GLY A 64 2.50 23.26 17.07
C GLY A 64 2.29 21.75 17.06
N LEU A 65 1.59 21.19 16.07
CA LEU A 65 1.42 19.74 15.92
C LEU A 65 2.56 19.14 15.10
N ALA A 66 3.05 17.98 15.52
CA ALA A 66 4.00 17.16 14.77
C ALA A 66 3.60 15.68 14.83
N ILE A 67 3.95 14.93 13.78
CA ILE A 67 3.86 13.48 13.73
C ILE A 67 5.26 12.91 13.99
N VAL A 68 5.32 11.84 14.77
CA VAL A 68 6.50 11.00 14.94
C VAL A 68 6.05 9.57 14.77
N HIS A 69 6.65 8.82 13.85
CA HIS A 69 6.40 7.39 13.73
C HIS A 69 7.07 6.64 14.87
N CYS A 70 6.45 5.56 15.31
CA CYS A 70 6.88 4.80 16.47
C CYS A 70 6.97 3.31 16.14
N ASP A 71 7.90 2.63 16.80
CA ASP A 71 8.07 1.19 16.77
C ASP A 71 7.43 0.59 18.03
N PRO A 72 6.29 -0.11 17.92
CA PRO A 72 5.66 -0.76 19.06
C PRO A 72 6.55 -1.85 19.66
N HIS A 73 6.62 -1.88 20.98
CA HIS A 73 7.31 -2.88 21.78
C HIS A 73 6.36 -3.48 22.83
N VAL A 74 6.59 -4.71 23.24
CA VAL A 74 5.92 -5.35 24.39
C VAL A 74 7.02 -5.90 25.29
N GLU A 75 6.93 -5.63 26.59
CA GLU A 75 7.91 -6.09 27.58
C GLU A 75 9.37 -5.79 27.17
N GLY A 76 9.59 -4.61 26.58
CA GLY A 76 10.91 -4.13 26.14
C GLY A 76 11.42 -4.71 24.83
N ARG A 77 10.64 -5.53 24.11
CA ARG A 77 11.04 -6.16 22.84
C ARG A 77 10.21 -5.64 21.66
N PRO A 78 10.79 -5.48 20.45
CA PRO A 78 10.02 -5.10 19.27
C PRO A 78 8.84 -6.04 19.07
N TRP A 79 7.64 -5.48 18.92
CA TRP A 79 6.44 -6.30 18.77
C TRP A 79 6.32 -6.81 17.33
N PRO A 80 6.23 -8.13 17.09
CA PRO A 80 6.30 -8.68 15.73
C PRO A 80 5.06 -8.41 14.89
N PHE A 81 3.90 -8.19 15.51
CA PHE A 81 2.67 -7.83 14.78
C PHE A 81 2.64 -6.36 14.34
N ALA A 82 3.68 -5.57 14.66
CA ALA A 82 3.78 -4.20 14.18
C ALA A 82 4.36 -4.17 12.75
N PRO A 83 3.60 -3.70 11.74
CA PRO A 83 4.05 -3.63 10.34
C PRO A 83 5.36 -2.89 10.13
N ARG A 84 5.60 -1.81 10.89
CA ARG A 84 6.85 -1.04 10.79
C ARG A 84 8.07 -1.87 11.20
N ASN A 85 7.94 -2.69 12.24
CA ASN A 85 9.00 -3.62 12.67
C ASN A 85 9.25 -4.71 11.61
N ILE A 86 8.19 -5.24 11.00
CA ILE A 86 8.29 -6.22 9.89
C ILE A 86 9.07 -5.61 8.72
N LEU A 87 8.72 -4.39 8.28
CA LEU A 87 9.46 -3.75 7.20
C LEU A 87 10.92 -3.50 7.57
N LYS A 88 11.21 -3.05 8.80
CA LYS A 88 12.60 -2.87 9.28
C LYS A 88 13.40 -4.16 9.21
N ALA A 89 12.81 -5.31 9.60
CA ALA A 89 13.46 -6.60 9.51
C ALA A 89 13.78 -7.00 8.06
N VAL A 90 12.86 -6.77 7.12
CA VAL A 90 13.12 -7.06 5.68
C VAL A 90 14.14 -6.10 5.07
N VAL A 91 14.12 -4.81 5.44
CA VAL A 91 15.14 -3.84 5.02
C VAL A 91 16.52 -4.26 5.55
N GLN A 92 16.60 -4.76 6.79
CA GLN A 92 17.84 -5.31 7.32
C GLN A 92 18.32 -6.52 6.53
N GLN A 93 17.42 -7.44 6.17
CA GLN A 93 17.77 -8.59 5.31
C GLN A 93 18.29 -8.17 3.94
N ALA A 94 17.73 -7.11 3.34
CA ALA A 94 18.25 -6.53 2.10
C ALA A 94 19.68 -5.99 2.30
N SER A 95 19.90 -5.26 3.40
CA SER A 95 21.21 -4.70 3.77
C SER A 95 22.25 -5.79 4.02
N ASP A 96 21.89 -6.86 4.74
CA ASP A 96 22.76 -8.02 4.99
C ASP A 96 23.14 -8.74 3.68
N ALA A 97 22.28 -8.68 2.66
CA ALA A 97 22.55 -9.17 1.32
C ALA A 97 23.32 -8.17 0.42
N GLY A 98 23.71 -7.00 0.95
CA GLY A 98 24.46 -5.96 0.25
C GLY A 98 23.60 -5.02 -0.61
N PHE A 99 22.30 -4.92 -0.32
CA PHE A 99 21.35 -4.09 -1.06
C PHE A 99 20.73 -2.99 -0.19
N GLU A 100 20.48 -1.85 -0.81
CA GLU A 100 19.75 -0.71 -0.27
C GLU A 100 18.45 -0.56 -1.07
N ALA A 101 17.30 -0.62 -0.40
CA ALA A 101 16.00 -0.64 -1.06
C ALA A 101 15.36 0.75 -1.15
N TRP A 102 15.00 1.16 -2.37
CA TRP A 102 14.37 2.44 -2.67
C TRP A 102 12.98 2.23 -3.26
N VAL A 103 12.02 3.04 -2.79
CA VAL A 103 10.61 2.92 -3.17
C VAL A 103 10.03 4.30 -3.48
N GLY A 104 9.41 4.45 -4.64
CA GLY A 104 8.46 5.51 -4.96
C GLY A 104 7.02 4.98 -4.86
N ALA A 105 6.05 5.87 -4.61
CA ALA A 105 4.64 5.49 -4.50
C ALA A 105 3.75 6.45 -5.29
N GLU A 106 2.81 5.89 -6.03
CA GLU A 106 1.69 6.59 -6.67
C GLU A 106 0.44 6.34 -5.82
N VAL A 107 0.00 7.35 -5.07
CA VAL A 107 -1.12 7.22 -4.12
C VAL A 107 -2.39 7.80 -4.74
N GLU A 108 -3.21 6.95 -5.33
CA GLU A 108 -4.51 7.33 -5.88
C GLU A 108 -5.60 7.37 -4.79
N TYR A 109 -6.52 8.32 -4.90
CA TYR A 109 -7.63 8.50 -3.96
C TYR A 109 -8.80 9.20 -4.63
N PHE A 110 -9.98 9.14 -4.01
CA PHE A 110 -11.13 9.95 -4.42
C PHE A 110 -11.41 11.06 -3.42
N LEU A 111 -11.82 12.22 -3.94
CA LEU A 111 -12.43 13.31 -3.17
C LEU A 111 -13.93 13.32 -3.40
N LEU A 112 -14.67 12.97 -2.35
CA LEU A 112 -16.11 12.73 -2.42
C LEU A 112 -16.89 13.62 -1.45
N ARG A 113 -18.20 13.70 -1.67
CA ARG A 113 -19.19 14.15 -0.68
C ARG A 113 -20.25 13.06 -0.51
N ARG A 114 -20.98 13.13 0.59
CA ARG A 114 -22.10 12.24 0.90
C ARG A 114 -23.38 13.06 1.01
N ASP A 115 -24.44 12.64 0.34
CA ASP A 115 -25.74 13.31 0.44
C ASP A 115 -26.52 12.87 1.68
N ALA A 116 -27.69 13.46 1.90
CA ALA A 116 -28.55 13.15 3.05
C ALA A 116 -29.13 11.72 3.01
N ALA A 117 -29.19 11.09 1.83
CA ALA A 117 -29.61 9.69 1.67
C ALA A 117 -28.43 8.71 1.89
N GLY A 118 -27.21 9.23 2.05
CA GLY A 118 -26.00 8.44 2.26
C GLY A 118 -25.25 8.09 0.97
N SER A 119 -25.68 8.56 -0.20
CA SER A 119 -25.03 8.27 -1.49
C SER A 119 -23.74 9.08 -1.64
N LEU A 120 -22.71 8.46 -2.21
CA LEU A 120 -21.43 9.10 -2.51
C LEU A 120 -21.43 9.71 -3.91
N TYR A 121 -20.82 10.89 -4.06
CA TYR A 121 -20.61 11.56 -5.35
C TYR A 121 -19.29 12.35 -5.34
N PRO A 122 -18.67 12.67 -6.51
CA PRO A 122 -17.48 13.51 -6.58
C PRO A 122 -17.66 14.84 -5.85
N ALA A 123 -16.63 15.28 -5.13
CA ALA A 123 -16.66 16.56 -4.43
C ALA A 123 -16.80 17.76 -5.39
N ASP A 124 -16.28 17.61 -6.61
CA ASP A 124 -16.49 18.52 -7.73
C ASP A 124 -17.69 18.07 -8.59
N ALA A 125 -18.82 18.76 -8.46
CA ALA A 125 -20.02 18.46 -9.25
C ALA A 125 -19.85 18.74 -10.76
N GLY A 126 -18.83 19.52 -11.15
CA GLY A 126 -18.48 19.78 -12.55
C GLY A 126 -17.63 18.70 -13.20
N ASP A 127 -17.16 17.71 -12.42
CA ASP A 127 -16.38 16.60 -12.94
C ASP A 127 -17.29 15.48 -13.46
N THR A 128 -17.72 15.66 -14.71
CA THR A 128 -18.67 14.77 -15.41
C THR A 128 -18.15 14.32 -16.78
N ALA A 129 -16.86 14.50 -17.06
CA ALA A 129 -16.28 14.13 -18.34
C ALA A 129 -16.23 12.62 -18.52
N LYS A 130 -16.52 12.13 -19.74
CA LYS A 130 -16.43 10.69 -20.08
C LYS A 130 -15.00 10.13 -20.01
N ARG A 131 -14.00 10.99 -20.19
CA ARG A 131 -12.57 10.71 -20.09
C ARG A 131 -11.93 11.82 -19.25
N PRO A 132 -11.99 11.71 -17.92
CA PRO A 132 -11.61 12.80 -17.03
C PRO A 132 -10.10 12.85 -16.74
N CYS A 133 -9.36 11.79 -17.10
CA CYS A 133 -7.91 11.70 -16.90
C CYS A 133 -7.19 12.93 -17.46
N TYR A 134 -6.37 13.56 -16.62
CA TYR A 134 -5.60 14.78 -16.89
C TYR A 134 -6.43 15.98 -17.38
N ASP A 135 -7.75 16.03 -17.09
CA ASP A 135 -8.57 17.20 -17.46
C ASP A 135 -8.09 18.43 -16.70
N ALA A 136 -7.47 19.37 -17.41
CA ALA A 136 -6.97 20.62 -16.86
C ALA A 136 -8.04 21.39 -16.08
N ARG A 137 -9.32 21.27 -16.46
CA ARG A 137 -10.44 21.91 -15.76
C ARG A 137 -10.71 21.24 -14.42
N GLY A 138 -10.60 19.90 -14.34
CA GLY A 138 -10.76 19.14 -13.10
C GLY A 138 -9.69 19.49 -12.09
N VAL A 139 -8.42 19.48 -12.50
CA VAL A 139 -7.29 19.95 -11.65
C VAL A 139 -7.48 21.40 -11.22
N THR A 140 -7.91 22.28 -12.14
CA THR A 140 -8.12 23.72 -11.82
C THR A 140 -9.26 23.93 -10.82
N ARG A 141 -10.38 23.21 -10.94
CA ARG A 141 -11.50 23.35 -9.99
C ARG A 141 -11.15 22.83 -8.58
N MET A 142 -10.21 21.90 -8.50
CA MET A 142 -9.71 21.35 -7.23
C MET A 142 -8.40 22.00 -6.77
N TYR A 143 -7.98 23.10 -7.39
CA TYR A 143 -6.68 23.74 -7.18
C TYR A 143 -6.37 23.99 -5.70
N ASP A 144 -7.29 24.60 -4.95
CA ASP A 144 -7.01 24.99 -3.56
C ASP A 144 -6.66 23.79 -2.67
N HIS A 145 -7.40 22.68 -2.83
CA HIS A 145 -7.12 21.46 -2.09
C HIS A 145 -5.80 20.82 -2.55
N LEU A 146 -5.61 20.64 -3.86
CA LEU A 146 -4.39 20.01 -4.40
C LEU A 146 -3.14 20.81 -4.04
N ALA A 147 -3.18 22.14 -4.20
CA ALA A 147 -2.09 23.04 -3.82
C ALA A 147 -1.81 22.99 -2.31
N SER A 148 -2.84 22.85 -1.45
CA SER A 148 -2.63 22.69 -0.01
C SER A 148 -1.86 21.42 0.33
N ILE A 149 -2.13 20.31 -0.38
CA ILE A 149 -1.41 19.04 -0.22
C ILE A 149 0.02 19.16 -0.72
N SER A 150 0.23 19.73 -1.92
CA SER A 150 1.57 20.00 -2.44
C SER A 150 2.40 20.84 -1.49
N ASN A 151 1.82 21.92 -0.94
CA ASN A 151 2.50 22.79 0.01
C ASN A 151 2.86 22.04 1.31
N ALA A 152 1.96 21.20 1.81
CA ALA A 152 2.21 20.36 2.98
C ALA A 152 3.36 19.37 2.73
N MET A 153 3.34 18.63 1.62
CA MET A 153 4.38 17.66 1.26
C MET A 153 5.73 18.32 1.04
N ASN A 154 5.76 19.50 0.40
CA ASN A 154 6.99 20.24 0.14
C ASN A 154 7.55 20.90 1.40
N ALA A 155 6.72 21.37 2.33
CA ALA A 155 7.15 21.82 3.65
C ALA A 155 7.80 20.70 4.48
N LEU A 156 7.41 19.44 4.22
CA LEU A 156 8.02 18.24 4.80
C LEU A 156 9.23 17.71 4.00
N GLY A 157 9.60 18.37 2.89
CA GLY A 157 10.77 18.00 2.08
C GLY A 157 10.57 16.76 1.20
N TRP A 158 9.34 16.39 0.85
CA TRP A 158 9.07 15.17 0.09
C TRP A 158 9.17 15.35 -1.43
N GLY A 159 9.30 16.58 -1.91
CA GLY A 159 9.46 16.87 -3.34
C GLY A 159 8.26 16.40 -4.17
N ASN A 160 7.06 16.87 -3.83
CA ASN A 160 5.88 16.67 -4.67
C ASN A 160 6.10 17.40 -6.01
N TYR A 161 6.08 16.64 -7.10
CA TYR A 161 6.39 17.14 -8.44
C TYR A 161 5.18 17.16 -9.37
N ALA A 162 4.09 16.45 -9.03
CA ALA A 162 2.86 16.43 -9.80
C ALA A 162 1.65 16.11 -8.92
N ASN A 163 0.49 16.62 -9.36
CA ASN A 163 -0.84 16.22 -8.89
C ASN A 163 -1.66 15.98 -10.14
N ASP A 164 -2.25 14.80 -10.26
CA ASP A 164 -3.01 14.44 -11.44
C ASP A 164 -4.49 14.26 -11.11
N HIS A 165 -5.34 14.71 -12.03
CA HIS A 165 -6.72 14.23 -12.08
C HIS A 165 -6.70 12.88 -12.78
N GLU A 166 -7.17 11.84 -12.10
CA GLU A 166 -7.06 10.47 -12.59
C GLU A 166 -8.25 10.05 -13.45
N ASP A 167 -8.23 8.78 -13.86
CA ASP A 167 -9.11 8.22 -14.90
C ASP A 167 -10.60 8.09 -14.50
N ALA A 168 -10.93 8.20 -13.22
CA ALA A 168 -12.31 8.29 -12.74
C ALA A 168 -12.69 9.70 -12.30
N ASN A 169 -13.98 10.05 -12.47
CA ASN A 169 -14.48 11.32 -11.93
C ASN A 169 -14.38 11.33 -10.39
N GLY A 170 -13.74 12.36 -9.85
CA GLY A 170 -13.44 12.59 -8.45
C GLY A 170 -12.11 11.96 -8.00
N GLN A 171 -11.35 11.33 -8.89
CA GLN A 171 -10.10 10.63 -8.59
C GLN A 171 -8.89 11.52 -8.81
N PHE A 172 -7.92 11.45 -7.90
CA PHE A 172 -6.67 12.19 -7.96
C PHE A 172 -5.50 11.30 -7.53
N GLU A 173 -4.30 11.71 -7.92
CA GLU A 173 -3.04 11.08 -7.53
C GLU A 173 -2.05 12.11 -6.97
N GLN A 174 -1.23 11.68 -6.00
CA GLN A 174 -0.09 12.44 -5.50
C GLN A 174 1.22 11.73 -5.83
N ASN A 175 2.11 12.41 -6.56
CA ASN A 175 3.45 11.93 -6.86
C ASN A 175 4.52 12.71 -6.11
N PHE A 176 5.49 12.01 -5.55
CA PHE A 176 6.55 12.61 -4.75
C PHE A 176 7.85 11.82 -4.89
N ALA A 177 8.96 12.45 -4.50
CA ALA A 177 10.27 11.83 -4.62
C ALA A 177 10.32 10.50 -3.85
N TYR A 178 10.84 9.48 -4.52
CA TYR A 178 11.17 8.20 -3.90
C TYR A 178 12.17 8.42 -2.76
N ALA A 179 12.21 7.47 -1.83
CA ALA A 179 13.15 7.43 -0.72
C ALA A 179 13.44 5.98 -0.35
N GLU A 180 14.24 5.78 0.70
CA GLU A 180 14.42 4.47 1.31
C GLU A 180 13.06 3.85 1.67
N ALA A 181 12.96 2.52 1.56
CA ALA A 181 11.72 1.77 1.72
C ALA A 181 10.91 2.16 2.98
N LEU A 182 11.57 2.24 4.14
CA LEU A 182 10.92 2.63 5.41
C LEU A 182 10.40 4.08 5.38
N THR A 183 11.23 5.00 4.89
CA THR A 183 10.87 6.42 4.74
C THR A 183 9.66 6.59 3.82
N THR A 184 9.59 5.86 2.70
CA THR A 184 8.42 5.90 1.82
C THR A 184 7.18 5.33 2.49
N ALA A 185 7.28 4.25 3.28
CA ALA A 185 6.14 3.71 4.03
C ALA A 185 5.58 4.70 5.07
N ASP A 186 6.47 5.37 5.81
CA ASP A 186 6.15 6.44 6.75
C ASP A 186 5.46 7.62 6.02
N ARG A 187 5.99 8.03 4.85
CA ARG A 187 5.44 9.09 4.01
C ARG A 187 4.05 8.74 3.49
N VAL A 188 3.81 7.55 2.95
CA VAL A 188 2.49 7.12 2.46
C VAL A 188 1.47 7.13 3.59
N THR A 189 1.83 6.61 4.77
CA THR A 189 0.96 6.63 5.96
C THR A 189 0.58 8.06 6.34
N THR A 190 1.58 8.95 6.38
CA THR A 190 1.39 10.36 6.75
C THR A 190 0.58 11.10 5.68
N LEU A 191 0.84 10.86 4.39
CA LEU A 191 0.12 11.46 3.28
C LEU A 191 -1.38 11.12 3.33
N ARG A 192 -1.74 9.87 3.61
CA ARG A 192 -3.16 9.49 3.77
C ARG A 192 -3.83 10.24 4.92
N TYR A 193 -3.12 10.45 6.03
CA TYR A 193 -3.60 11.26 7.14
C TYR A 193 -3.82 12.73 6.73
N LEU A 194 -2.84 13.34 6.05
CA LEU A 194 -2.93 14.72 5.58
C LEU A 194 -4.07 14.92 4.58
N LEU A 195 -4.18 14.04 3.58
CA LEU A 195 -5.27 14.03 2.62
C LEU A 195 -6.63 13.96 3.31
N SER A 196 -6.77 13.07 4.29
CA SER A 196 -8.03 12.88 5.02
C SER A 196 -8.42 14.12 5.84
N VAL A 197 -7.48 14.67 6.62
CA VAL A 197 -7.74 15.82 7.49
C VAL A 197 -8.01 17.08 6.68
N LEU A 198 -7.18 17.36 5.66
CA LEU A 198 -7.34 18.56 4.84
C LEU A 198 -8.55 18.47 3.91
N ALA A 199 -8.96 17.28 3.48
CA ALA A 199 -10.23 17.10 2.78
C ALA A 199 -11.43 17.37 3.71
N ALA A 200 -11.37 16.85 4.95
CA ALA A 200 -12.43 17.04 5.94
C ALA A 200 -12.65 18.52 6.29
N ASP A 201 -11.57 19.31 6.42
CA ASP A 201 -11.65 20.76 6.65
C ASP A 201 -12.39 21.51 5.51
N ASN A 202 -12.45 20.91 4.32
CA ASN A 202 -13.18 21.43 3.16
C ASN A 202 -14.56 20.77 2.94
N GLY A 203 -15.04 20.02 3.94
CA GLY A 203 -16.31 19.28 3.89
C GLY A 203 -16.31 18.14 2.87
N MET A 204 -15.13 17.61 2.53
CA MET A 204 -14.95 16.50 1.61
C MET A 204 -14.50 15.23 2.36
N ILE A 205 -14.64 14.10 1.69
CA ILE A 205 -14.16 12.79 2.13
C ILE A 205 -13.05 12.38 1.18
N ALA A 206 -11.81 12.31 1.66
CA ALA A 206 -10.77 11.59 0.95
C ALA A 206 -10.93 10.09 1.24
N THR A 207 -11.04 9.26 0.20
CA THR A 207 -11.13 7.81 0.35
C THR A 207 -10.09 7.10 -0.50
N PHE A 208 -9.48 6.09 0.10
CA PHE A 208 -8.48 5.19 -0.49
C PHE A 208 -9.09 3.83 -0.82
N MET A 209 -10.42 3.73 -0.75
CA MET A 209 -11.17 2.52 -1.06
C MET A 209 -10.82 2.04 -2.48
N PRO A 210 -10.51 0.75 -2.69
CA PRO A 210 -10.03 0.27 -3.99
C PRO A 210 -11.02 0.48 -5.13
N LYS A 211 -12.32 0.36 -4.86
CA LYS A 211 -13.40 0.46 -5.84
C LYS A 211 -14.65 1.08 -5.19
N PRO A 212 -14.70 2.42 -5.04
CA PRO A 212 -15.83 3.09 -4.43
C PRO A 212 -17.07 3.17 -5.35
N PHE A 213 -16.86 3.08 -6.66
CA PHE A 213 -17.92 3.07 -7.68
C PHE A 213 -17.77 1.87 -8.61
N ALA A 214 -18.88 1.22 -8.95
CA ALA A 214 -18.87 0.02 -9.80
C ALA A 214 -18.50 0.33 -11.26
N ASP A 215 -18.88 1.51 -11.76
CA ASP A 215 -18.77 1.94 -13.16
C ASP A 215 -17.47 2.70 -13.49
N ARG A 216 -16.67 3.07 -12.47
CA ARG A 216 -15.47 3.91 -12.64
C ARG A 216 -14.18 3.16 -12.34
N THR A 217 -13.03 3.69 -12.77
CA THR A 217 -11.71 3.20 -12.35
C THR A 217 -11.56 3.22 -10.83
N GLY A 218 -10.69 2.36 -10.28
CA GLY A 218 -10.47 2.21 -8.84
C GLY A 218 -9.11 2.74 -8.41
N SER A 219 -8.93 3.02 -7.11
CA SER A 219 -7.70 3.61 -6.57
C SER A 219 -6.56 2.59 -6.40
N GLY A 220 -5.51 2.73 -7.19
CA GLY A 220 -4.25 2.02 -7.11
C GLY A 220 -3.32 2.53 -6.00
N LEU A 221 -2.35 1.67 -5.64
CA LEU A 221 -1.11 2.08 -4.99
C LEU A 221 0.02 1.45 -5.80
N HIS A 222 0.55 2.17 -6.78
CA HIS A 222 1.65 1.65 -7.58
C HIS A 222 2.96 1.92 -6.86
N LEU A 223 3.79 0.89 -6.72
CA LEU A 223 5.09 0.97 -6.05
C LEU A 223 6.21 0.85 -7.06
N HIS A 224 7.04 1.88 -7.13
CA HIS A 224 8.23 1.97 -7.97
C HIS A 224 9.44 1.47 -7.17
N LEU A 225 9.96 0.30 -7.49
CA LEU A 225 10.97 -0.43 -6.73
C LEU A 225 12.32 -0.41 -7.44
N SER A 226 13.38 -0.11 -6.71
CA SER A 226 14.76 -0.19 -7.20
C SER A 226 15.73 -0.53 -6.08
N LEU A 227 16.88 -1.09 -6.43
CA LEU A 227 17.96 -1.40 -5.48
C LEU A 227 19.23 -0.64 -5.84
N THR A 228 19.98 -0.22 -4.82
CA THR A 228 21.39 0.17 -4.94
C THR A 228 22.28 -0.82 -4.18
N SER A 229 23.57 -0.88 -4.52
CA SER A 229 24.59 -1.59 -3.77
C SER A 229 25.85 -0.73 -3.71
N GLY A 230 26.33 -0.44 -2.50
CA GLY A 230 27.41 0.52 -2.29
C GLY A 230 27.09 1.90 -2.87
N GLY A 231 25.82 2.33 -2.77
CA GLY A 231 25.32 3.59 -3.33
C GLY A 231 25.15 3.65 -4.86
N SER A 232 25.39 2.56 -5.60
CA SER A 232 25.22 2.53 -7.07
C SER A 232 23.97 1.76 -7.49
N PRO A 233 23.15 2.24 -8.44
CA PRO A 233 22.00 1.50 -8.96
C PRO A 233 22.41 0.18 -9.61
N ILE A 234 21.69 -0.91 -9.30
CA ILE A 234 22.02 -2.26 -9.81
C ILE A 234 21.00 -2.82 -10.80
N PHE A 235 19.89 -2.12 -11.01
CA PHE A 235 18.89 -2.53 -11.99
C PHE A 235 19.28 -2.27 -13.45
N PRO A 236 20.01 -1.17 -13.79
CA PRO A 236 20.44 -0.96 -15.17
C PRO A 236 21.39 -2.05 -15.66
N GLY A 237 21.19 -2.52 -16.89
CA GLY A 237 22.06 -3.49 -17.57
C GLY A 237 22.28 -3.10 -19.03
N ALA A 238 23.55 -2.97 -19.45
CA ALA A 238 23.90 -2.51 -20.80
C ALA A 238 23.76 -3.58 -21.89
N GLU A 239 23.76 -4.86 -21.51
CA GLU A 239 23.65 -6.00 -22.42
C GLU A 239 22.37 -6.79 -22.10
N ASP A 240 21.25 -6.31 -22.61
CA ASP A 240 19.94 -6.92 -22.36
C ASP A 240 19.29 -7.44 -23.66
N GLN A 241 19.18 -8.76 -23.79
CA GLN A 241 18.55 -9.41 -24.94
C GLN A 241 17.02 -9.26 -24.92
N ARG A 242 16.42 -8.91 -23.78
CA ARG A 242 14.97 -8.72 -23.62
C ARG A 242 14.54 -7.27 -23.90
N GLY A 243 15.50 -6.36 -24.13
CA GLY A 243 15.27 -5.02 -24.68
C GLY A 243 14.66 -4.00 -23.71
N LEU A 244 14.83 -4.19 -22.39
CA LEU A 244 14.38 -3.25 -21.34
C LEU A 244 15.55 -2.56 -20.62
N ASP A 245 16.78 -2.81 -21.07
CA ASP A 245 18.04 -2.29 -20.51
C ASP A 245 18.22 -2.63 -19.01
N LEU A 246 17.74 -3.81 -18.60
CA LEU A 246 17.80 -4.30 -17.23
C LEU A 246 18.92 -5.33 -17.02
N SER A 247 19.47 -5.37 -15.82
CA SER A 247 20.44 -6.39 -15.38
C SER A 247 19.76 -7.71 -15.07
N GLU A 248 20.51 -8.82 -15.06
CA GLU A 248 20.00 -10.12 -14.60
C GLU A 248 19.55 -10.09 -13.13
N THR A 249 20.11 -9.19 -12.31
CA THR A 249 19.63 -8.96 -10.94
C THR A 249 18.23 -8.35 -10.93
N ALA A 250 17.97 -7.34 -11.77
CA ALA A 250 16.62 -6.78 -11.93
C ALA A 250 15.64 -7.84 -12.45
N TYR A 251 16.02 -8.63 -13.45
CA TYR A 251 15.18 -9.72 -13.94
C TYR A 251 14.90 -10.78 -12.88
N SER A 252 15.89 -11.14 -12.07
CA SER A 252 15.70 -12.07 -10.95
C SER A 252 14.76 -11.51 -9.88
N PHE A 253 14.87 -10.21 -9.59
CA PHE A 253 13.96 -9.49 -8.69
C PHE A 253 12.51 -9.50 -9.21
N ILE A 254 12.32 -9.21 -10.50
CA ILE A 254 11.03 -9.32 -11.18
C ILE A 254 10.50 -10.75 -11.10
N GLY A 255 11.34 -11.75 -11.37
CA GLY A 255 10.99 -13.16 -11.34
C GLY A 255 10.46 -13.61 -9.99
N GLY A 256 11.11 -13.19 -8.90
CA GLY A 256 10.65 -13.43 -7.53
C GLY A 256 9.27 -12.82 -7.25
N ILE A 257 9.06 -11.54 -7.58
CA ILE A 257 7.74 -10.90 -7.40
C ILE A 257 6.66 -11.64 -8.20
N LEU A 258 6.94 -12.07 -9.43
CA LEU A 258 5.97 -12.80 -10.26
C LEU A 258 5.67 -14.20 -9.72
N ASP A 259 6.68 -14.93 -9.21
CA ASP A 259 6.49 -16.25 -8.59
C ASP A 259 5.55 -16.17 -7.37
N HIS A 260 5.63 -15.07 -6.61
CA HIS A 260 4.85 -14.86 -5.38
C HIS A 260 3.60 -13.99 -5.59
N ALA A 261 3.31 -13.55 -6.82
CA ALA A 261 2.30 -12.51 -7.11
C ALA A 261 0.90 -12.84 -6.56
N ALA A 262 0.52 -14.12 -6.57
CA ALA A 262 -0.78 -14.57 -6.07
C ALA A 262 -0.90 -14.42 -4.54
N ALA A 263 0.16 -14.76 -3.79
CA ALA A 263 0.22 -14.57 -2.34
C ALA A 263 0.36 -13.08 -1.96
N LEU A 264 1.11 -12.30 -2.74
CA LEU A 264 1.24 -10.85 -2.54
C LEU A 264 -0.11 -10.13 -2.50
N GLN A 265 -1.11 -10.59 -3.28
CA GLN A 265 -2.44 -9.96 -3.32
C GLN A 265 -3.10 -9.84 -1.95
N ALA A 266 -2.87 -10.77 -1.02
CA ALA A 266 -3.43 -10.68 0.33
C ALA A 266 -2.90 -9.46 1.11
N LEU A 267 -1.77 -8.87 0.69
CA LEU A 267 -1.08 -7.76 1.35
C LEU A 267 -1.16 -6.46 0.54
N ILE A 268 -1.06 -6.54 -0.79
CA ILE A 268 -1.12 -5.37 -1.68
C ILE A 268 -2.54 -5.03 -2.13
N ALA A 269 -3.49 -5.96 -1.96
CA ALA A 269 -4.90 -5.80 -2.30
C ALA A 269 -5.78 -6.41 -1.16
N PRO A 270 -5.68 -5.87 0.08
CA PRO A 270 -5.98 -6.63 1.31
C PRO A 270 -7.46 -6.61 1.74
N THR A 271 -8.38 -6.13 0.90
CA THR A 271 -9.80 -6.02 1.28
C THR A 271 -10.71 -6.81 0.34
N VAL A 272 -11.92 -7.13 0.78
CA VAL A 272 -12.93 -7.71 -0.13
C VAL A 272 -13.26 -6.78 -1.31
N ASN A 273 -13.15 -5.46 -1.12
CA ASN A 273 -13.41 -4.47 -2.18
C ASN A 273 -12.27 -4.42 -3.21
N SER A 274 -11.04 -4.73 -2.83
CA SER A 274 -9.86 -4.84 -3.70
C SER A 274 -10.12 -5.68 -4.95
N TYR A 275 -10.78 -6.82 -4.78
CA TYR A 275 -11.02 -7.76 -5.87
C TYR A 275 -12.12 -7.31 -6.84
N LYS A 276 -12.89 -6.27 -6.50
CA LYS A 276 -13.77 -5.57 -7.45
C LYS A 276 -12.98 -4.63 -8.37
N ARG A 277 -11.81 -4.14 -7.93
CA ARG A 277 -10.84 -3.43 -8.79
C ARG A 277 -10.11 -4.43 -9.68
N THR A 278 -9.49 -5.46 -9.10
CA THR A 278 -8.74 -6.50 -9.85
C THR A 278 -9.62 -7.22 -10.87
N GLY A 279 -10.85 -7.57 -10.50
CA GLY A 279 -11.82 -8.25 -11.36
C GLY A 279 -12.49 -7.36 -12.42
N ALA A 280 -12.23 -6.05 -12.44
CA ALA A 280 -12.87 -5.15 -13.39
C ALA A 280 -12.41 -5.46 -14.84
N VAL A 281 -13.39 -5.71 -15.72
CA VAL A 281 -13.15 -6.03 -17.13
C VAL A 281 -13.14 -4.80 -18.04
N SER A 282 -13.90 -3.78 -17.67
CA SER A 282 -13.93 -2.46 -18.31
C SER A 282 -14.49 -1.42 -17.33
N THR A 283 -14.33 -0.15 -17.68
CA THR A 283 -14.82 1.02 -16.96
C THR A 283 -15.43 1.99 -17.97
N VAL A 284 -16.12 3.04 -17.50
CA VAL A 284 -16.64 4.10 -18.39
C VAL A 284 -15.54 4.74 -19.26
N SER A 285 -14.30 4.85 -18.76
CA SER A 285 -13.16 5.41 -19.48
C SER A 285 -12.56 4.46 -20.54
N GLY A 286 -12.82 3.15 -20.43
CA GLY A 286 -12.46 2.14 -21.44
C GLY A 286 -11.38 1.13 -21.01
N ALA A 287 -10.75 1.28 -19.84
CA ALA A 287 -9.79 0.32 -19.29
C ALA A 287 -9.82 0.33 -17.76
N SER A 288 -9.67 -0.84 -17.13
CA SER A 288 -9.66 -0.95 -15.66
C SER A 288 -8.33 -0.52 -15.02
N TRP A 289 -7.25 -0.51 -15.80
CA TRP A 289 -5.87 -0.26 -15.36
C TRP A 289 -5.38 -1.18 -14.22
N ALA A 290 -6.10 -2.27 -13.95
CA ALA A 290 -5.82 -3.26 -12.91
C ALA A 290 -5.36 -4.60 -13.55
N PRO A 291 -4.10 -5.03 -13.33
CA PRO A 291 -3.56 -6.26 -13.91
C PRO A 291 -4.23 -7.54 -13.38
N ARG A 292 -4.35 -8.57 -14.22
CA ARG A 292 -4.97 -9.88 -13.87
C ARG A 292 -4.08 -11.11 -14.07
N THR A 293 -2.89 -10.92 -14.61
CA THR A 293 -1.92 -11.98 -14.88
C THR A 293 -0.58 -11.61 -14.26
N PRO A 294 0.17 -12.56 -13.67
CA PRO A 294 1.50 -12.31 -13.14
C PRO A 294 2.51 -12.19 -14.29
N THR A 295 2.42 -11.08 -15.02
CA THR A 295 3.24 -10.75 -16.19
C THR A 295 3.97 -9.44 -15.97
N TYR A 296 5.09 -9.29 -16.66
CA TYR A 296 5.83 -8.04 -16.72
C TYR A 296 5.98 -7.58 -18.17
N GLY A 297 6.17 -6.28 -18.36
CA GLY A 297 6.47 -5.72 -19.68
C GLY A 297 7.31 -4.46 -19.57
N GLY A 298 7.62 -3.86 -20.73
CA GLY A 298 8.26 -2.54 -20.79
C GLY A 298 7.35 -1.44 -20.30
N ASN A 299 7.28 -0.33 -21.03
CA ASN A 299 6.39 0.79 -20.70
C ASN A 299 4.91 0.48 -21.03
N ASP A 300 4.36 -0.56 -20.43
CA ASP A 300 3.01 -1.10 -20.63
C ASP A 300 2.27 -1.16 -19.28
N ARG A 301 1.25 -0.29 -19.13
CA ARG A 301 0.45 -0.16 -17.90
C ARG A 301 -0.55 -1.30 -17.68
N THR A 302 -0.67 -2.26 -18.62
CA THR A 302 -1.56 -3.42 -18.50
C THR A 302 -0.94 -4.59 -17.74
N GLN A 303 0.37 -4.53 -17.49
CA GLN A 303 1.16 -5.59 -16.86
C GLN A 303 1.12 -5.49 -15.32
N HIS A 304 1.32 -6.63 -14.64
CA HIS A 304 1.42 -6.66 -13.18
C HIS A 304 2.67 -5.92 -12.69
N LEU A 305 3.77 -6.12 -13.42
CA LEU A 305 5.00 -5.34 -13.30
C LEU A 305 5.26 -4.56 -14.59
N ARG A 306 5.34 -3.24 -14.49
CA ARG A 306 5.74 -2.36 -15.60
C ARG A 306 7.21 -1.98 -15.42
N VAL A 307 7.98 -1.97 -16.50
CA VAL A 307 9.34 -1.43 -16.52
C VAL A 307 9.28 -0.07 -17.22
N PRO A 308 9.09 1.03 -16.47
CA PRO A 308 8.89 2.36 -17.06
C PRO A 308 10.18 2.93 -17.69
N ASP A 309 11.33 2.53 -17.13
CA ASP A 309 12.69 2.83 -17.57
C ASP A 309 13.64 1.77 -16.98
N ASN A 310 14.94 1.93 -17.22
CA ASN A 310 15.96 0.97 -16.78
C ASN A 310 16.38 1.08 -15.31
N GLN A 311 15.82 2.03 -14.55
CA GLN A 311 16.23 2.29 -13.17
C GLN A 311 15.40 1.51 -12.14
N ARG A 312 14.18 1.08 -12.51
CA ARG A 312 13.19 0.56 -11.55
C ARG A 312 12.15 -0.36 -12.21
N VAL A 313 11.41 -1.09 -11.38
CA VAL A 313 10.18 -1.80 -11.76
C VAL A 313 9.00 -1.25 -10.99
N GLU A 314 7.83 -1.17 -11.62
CA GLU A 314 6.60 -0.66 -11.05
C GLU A 314 5.60 -1.80 -10.79
N LEU A 315 5.30 -2.06 -9.51
CA LEU A 315 4.27 -2.99 -9.07
C LEU A 315 2.89 -2.33 -9.15
N ARG A 316 2.05 -2.80 -10.08
CA ARG A 316 0.72 -2.22 -10.38
C ARG A 316 -0.44 -3.03 -9.80
N GLY A 317 -0.16 -4.23 -9.30
CA GLY A 317 -1.15 -5.15 -8.74
C GLY A 317 -1.75 -4.75 -7.39
N GLY A 318 -1.25 -3.69 -6.75
CA GLY A 318 -1.72 -3.21 -5.47
C GLY A 318 -2.81 -2.14 -5.57
N ASP A 319 -3.48 -1.86 -4.45
CA ASP A 319 -4.47 -0.79 -4.32
C ASP A 319 -4.22 0.09 -3.08
N SER A 320 -4.90 1.23 -3.04
CA SER A 320 -4.69 2.22 -1.98
C SER A 320 -5.24 1.83 -0.60
N SER A 321 -5.84 0.64 -0.45
CA SER A 321 -6.14 0.09 0.88
C SER A 321 -4.96 -0.68 1.49
N ALA A 322 -3.92 -0.99 0.70
CA ALA A 322 -2.74 -1.69 1.16
C ALA A 322 -2.08 -1.00 2.36
N ASN A 323 -1.68 -1.80 3.36
CA ASN A 323 -0.79 -1.33 4.41
C ASN A 323 0.59 -1.08 3.78
N PRO A 324 1.11 0.15 3.75
CA PRO A 324 2.33 0.47 3.00
C PRO A 324 3.55 -0.29 3.52
N TYR A 325 3.64 -0.56 4.82
CA TYR A 325 4.75 -1.32 5.39
C TYR A 325 4.72 -2.79 4.94
N LEU A 326 3.55 -3.43 5.00
CA LEU A 326 3.39 -4.83 4.59
C LEU A 326 3.53 -5.00 3.07
N ALA A 327 2.97 -4.07 2.29
CA ALA A 327 3.06 -4.09 0.83
C ALA A 327 4.52 -3.99 0.35
N ILE A 328 5.29 -3.07 0.93
CA ILE A 328 6.71 -2.90 0.61
C ILE A 328 7.52 -4.09 1.12
N ALA A 329 7.27 -4.57 2.34
CA ALA A 329 7.97 -5.73 2.90
C ALA A 329 7.76 -6.99 2.04
N ALA A 330 6.52 -7.26 1.62
CA ALA A 330 6.20 -8.40 0.77
C ALA A 330 6.82 -8.31 -0.62
N ALA A 331 6.75 -7.14 -1.26
CA ALA A 331 7.34 -6.93 -2.57
C ALA A 331 8.88 -7.05 -2.54
N LEU A 332 9.52 -6.46 -1.53
CA LEU A 332 10.96 -6.54 -1.34
C LEU A 332 11.40 -7.97 -1.02
N GLY A 333 10.73 -8.64 -0.08
CA GLY A 333 11.04 -10.03 0.28
C GLY A 333 10.90 -11.01 -0.89
N ALA A 334 9.83 -10.87 -1.70
CA ALA A 334 9.64 -11.66 -2.91
C ALA A 334 10.73 -11.40 -3.95
N GLY A 335 11.09 -10.14 -4.17
CA GLY A 335 12.15 -9.80 -5.11
C GLY A 335 13.54 -10.27 -4.66
N LEU A 336 13.85 -10.18 -3.37
CA LEU A 336 15.10 -10.69 -2.79
C LEU A 336 15.19 -12.22 -2.89
N ASP A 337 14.09 -12.94 -2.68
CA ASP A 337 14.04 -14.38 -2.92
C ASP A 337 14.30 -14.72 -4.40
N GLY A 338 13.72 -13.94 -5.31
CA GLY A 338 13.99 -14.02 -6.75
C GLY A 338 15.47 -13.89 -7.10
N ILE A 339 16.15 -12.88 -6.55
CA ILE A 339 17.61 -12.70 -6.69
C ILE A 339 18.35 -13.91 -6.14
N LYS A 340 18.03 -14.33 -4.91
CA LYS A 340 18.70 -15.44 -4.21
C LYS A 340 18.61 -16.76 -4.99
N ARG A 341 17.47 -17.02 -5.62
CA ARG A 341 17.23 -18.23 -6.43
C ARG A 341 17.54 -18.05 -7.93
N SER A 342 17.96 -16.85 -8.35
CA SER A 342 18.18 -16.48 -9.76
C SER A 342 16.98 -16.81 -10.65
N VAL A 343 15.78 -16.43 -10.20
CA VAL A 343 14.51 -16.78 -10.85
C VAL A 343 14.36 -16.04 -12.18
N SER A 344 14.15 -16.76 -13.27
CA SER A 344 13.78 -16.11 -14.53
C SER A 344 12.33 -15.57 -14.48
N PRO A 345 12.09 -14.31 -14.89
CA PRO A 345 10.73 -13.78 -14.99
C PRO A 345 9.99 -14.34 -16.21
N GLY A 346 10.66 -15.07 -17.10
CA GLY A 346 10.11 -15.53 -18.39
C GLY A 346 10.19 -14.45 -19.47
N ASP A 347 9.49 -14.66 -20.57
CA ASP A 347 9.48 -13.72 -21.69
C ASP A 347 8.62 -12.48 -21.41
N VAL A 348 9.03 -11.34 -21.96
CA VAL A 348 8.36 -10.04 -21.81
C VAL A 348 6.92 -10.12 -22.35
N ALA A 349 5.95 -9.67 -21.54
CA ALA A 349 4.52 -9.67 -21.84
C ALA A 349 3.92 -11.07 -22.15
N VAL A 350 4.59 -12.16 -21.73
CA VAL A 350 4.11 -13.52 -21.89
C VAL A 350 3.66 -14.10 -20.56
N THR A 351 2.48 -14.72 -20.54
CA THR A 351 1.97 -15.42 -19.35
C THR A 351 2.70 -16.76 -19.18
N ASN A 352 3.28 -16.98 -18.00
CA ASN A 352 3.83 -18.27 -17.62
C ASN A 352 2.72 -19.17 -17.02
N PRO A 353 2.35 -20.29 -17.67
CA PRO A 353 1.30 -21.18 -17.16
C PRO A 353 1.67 -21.90 -15.87
N GLY A 354 2.96 -21.90 -15.49
CA GLY A 354 3.44 -22.47 -14.22
C GLY A 354 3.23 -21.56 -13.00
N ARG A 355 2.86 -20.28 -13.19
CA ARG A 355 2.54 -19.36 -12.09
C ARG A 355 1.04 -19.36 -11.82
N PRO A 356 0.61 -19.38 -10.54
CA PRO A 356 -0.81 -19.20 -10.21
C PRO A 356 -1.33 -17.87 -10.77
N PRO A 357 -2.56 -17.83 -11.30
CA PRO A 357 -3.17 -16.57 -11.72
C PRO A 357 -3.41 -15.65 -10.52
N ILE A 358 -3.57 -14.35 -10.78
CA ILE A 358 -3.93 -13.38 -9.74
C ILE A 358 -5.31 -13.75 -9.18
N PRO A 359 -5.45 -13.98 -7.85
CA PRO A 359 -6.72 -14.32 -7.22
C PRO A 359 -7.82 -13.29 -7.47
N LEU A 360 -9.05 -13.77 -7.66
CA LEU A 360 -10.23 -12.91 -7.90
C LEU A 360 -11.09 -12.68 -6.64
N THR A 361 -10.68 -13.21 -5.49
CA THR A 361 -11.33 -12.96 -4.20
C THR A 361 -10.29 -12.90 -3.08
N LEU A 362 -10.65 -12.21 -1.98
CA LEU A 362 -9.81 -12.15 -0.79
C LEU A 362 -9.54 -13.54 -0.21
N LEU A 363 -10.53 -14.44 -0.22
CA LEU A 363 -10.37 -15.81 0.27
C LEU A 363 -9.28 -16.57 -0.50
N HIS A 364 -9.32 -16.55 -1.83
CA HIS A 364 -8.31 -17.23 -2.63
C HIS A 364 -6.92 -16.60 -2.46
N ALA A 365 -6.83 -15.27 -2.29
CA ALA A 365 -5.54 -14.64 -1.99
C ALA A 365 -4.98 -15.05 -0.62
N VAL A 366 -5.83 -15.22 0.38
CA VAL A 366 -5.45 -15.74 1.70
C VAL A 366 -4.97 -17.18 1.62
N GLU A 367 -5.62 -18.04 0.81
CA GLU A 367 -5.16 -19.42 0.59
C GLU A 367 -3.80 -19.47 -0.12
N GLN A 368 -3.57 -18.58 -1.09
CA GLN A 368 -2.24 -18.42 -1.71
C GLN A 368 -1.20 -17.96 -0.69
N LEU A 369 -1.51 -16.98 0.16
CA LEU A 369 -0.64 -16.55 1.26
C LEU A 369 -0.30 -17.71 2.21
N GLU A 370 -1.27 -18.52 2.60
CA GLU A 370 -1.04 -19.64 3.54
C GLU A 370 -0.13 -20.74 2.98
N SER A 371 -0.09 -20.88 1.66
CA SER A 371 0.76 -21.85 0.96
C SER A 371 2.14 -21.30 0.57
N ASP A 372 2.32 -19.98 0.60
CA ASP A 372 3.56 -19.33 0.19
C ASP A 372 4.54 -19.13 1.35
N VAL A 373 5.53 -20.01 1.42
CA VAL A 373 6.52 -20.02 2.50
C VAL A 373 7.37 -18.75 2.57
N VAL A 374 7.59 -18.06 1.44
CA VAL A 374 8.42 -16.84 1.39
C VAL A 374 7.64 -15.67 1.94
N ILE A 375 6.39 -15.48 1.51
CA ILE A 375 5.56 -14.37 1.99
C ILE A 375 5.18 -14.54 3.46
N LYS A 376 4.96 -15.79 3.92
CA LYS A 376 4.82 -16.07 5.36
C LYS A 376 6.08 -15.69 6.14
N ALA A 377 7.26 -16.09 5.66
CA ALA A 377 8.53 -15.75 6.29
C ALA A 377 8.77 -14.24 6.34
N VAL A 378 8.31 -13.49 5.35
CA VAL A 378 8.33 -12.02 5.36
C VAL A 378 7.48 -11.46 6.51
N LEU A 379 6.22 -11.89 6.63
CA LEU A 379 5.32 -11.41 7.70
C LEU A 379 5.86 -11.75 9.09
N ASP A 380 6.52 -12.89 9.21
CA ASP A 380 7.09 -13.34 10.48
C ASP A 380 8.54 -12.85 10.70
N SER A 381 9.09 -11.99 9.84
CA SER A 381 10.52 -11.60 9.88
C SER A 381 10.93 -10.86 11.15
N ALA A 382 9.99 -10.17 11.81
CA ALA A 382 10.20 -9.50 13.08
C ALA A 382 9.99 -10.39 14.31
N ASP A 383 9.53 -11.64 14.13
CA ASP A 383 9.25 -12.59 15.20
C ASP A 383 10.49 -13.43 15.54
N SER A 384 11.34 -12.90 16.42
CA SER A 384 12.56 -13.56 16.86
C SER A 384 12.32 -14.75 17.81
N GLU A 385 11.13 -14.88 18.39
CA GLU A 385 10.82 -15.90 19.41
C GLU A 385 9.87 -17.01 18.93
N ALA A 386 9.45 -16.95 17.67
CA ALA A 386 8.44 -17.86 17.13
C ALA A 386 7.15 -17.85 17.98
N LEU A 387 6.65 -16.65 18.28
CA LEU A 387 5.42 -16.47 19.04
C LEU A 387 4.25 -17.23 18.38
N ALA A 388 3.36 -17.74 19.22
CA ALA A 388 2.11 -18.36 18.79
C ALA A 388 0.93 -17.43 19.16
N PRO A 389 0.05 -17.08 18.21
CA PRO A 389 0.11 -17.43 16.79
C PRO A 389 1.22 -16.68 16.04
N ARG A 390 1.68 -17.25 14.92
CA ARG A 390 2.57 -16.56 13.99
C ARG A 390 1.85 -15.38 13.34
N VAL A 391 2.58 -14.32 12.98
CA VAL A 391 2.00 -13.11 12.38
C VAL A 391 1.27 -13.44 11.08
N SER A 392 1.88 -14.28 10.24
CA SER A 392 1.27 -14.72 8.98
C SER A 392 -0.07 -15.42 9.18
N ASP A 393 -0.15 -16.30 10.17
CA ASP A 393 -1.34 -17.12 10.43
C ASP A 393 -2.46 -16.27 11.03
N TYR A 394 -2.10 -15.36 11.94
CA TYR A 394 -3.03 -14.38 12.49
C TYR A 394 -3.58 -13.44 11.40
N TYR A 395 -2.71 -12.91 10.52
CA TYR A 395 -3.15 -12.05 9.41
C TYR A 395 -4.09 -12.79 8.46
N ALA A 396 -3.74 -14.00 8.04
CA ALA A 396 -4.60 -14.86 7.22
C ALA A 396 -5.96 -15.11 7.88
N HIS A 397 -5.98 -15.37 9.18
CA HIS A 397 -7.21 -15.54 9.95
C HIS A 397 -8.10 -14.29 9.93
N LEU A 398 -7.54 -13.10 10.17
CA LEU A 398 -8.30 -11.84 10.12
C LEU A 398 -8.93 -11.59 8.75
N LYS A 399 -8.18 -11.82 7.68
CA LYS A 399 -8.67 -11.61 6.30
C LYS A 399 -9.71 -12.64 5.88
N ARG A 400 -9.60 -13.88 6.37
CA ARG A 400 -10.64 -14.89 6.22
C ARG A 400 -11.93 -14.49 6.95
N GLN A 401 -11.83 -13.98 8.17
CA GLN A 401 -12.99 -13.47 8.91
C GLN A 401 -13.66 -12.30 8.20
N GLU A 402 -12.88 -11.34 7.67
CA GLU A 402 -13.40 -10.23 6.86
C GLU A 402 -14.20 -10.76 5.65
N PHE A 403 -13.64 -11.73 4.92
CA PHE A 403 -14.32 -12.31 3.76
C PHE A 403 -15.64 -12.96 4.14
N PHE A 404 -15.69 -13.82 5.16
CA PHE A 404 -16.92 -14.53 5.54
C PHE A 404 -17.96 -13.61 6.17
N ALA A 405 -17.54 -12.55 6.86
CA ALA A 405 -18.45 -11.51 7.35
C ALA A 405 -19.15 -10.79 6.18
N TRP A 406 -18.39 -10.41 5.13
CA TRP A 406 -18.98 -9.85 3.91
C TRP A 406 -19.85 -10.86 3.15
N HIS A 407 -19.34 -12.08 2.95
CA HIS A 407 -20.02 -13.11 2.15
C HIS A 407 -21.38 -13.53 2.72
N SER A 408 -21.56 -13.35 4.03
CA SER A 408 -22.82 -13.64 4.72
C SER A 408 -23.84 -12.48 4.64
N SER A 409 -23.50 -11.37 3.97
CA SER A 409 -24.41 -10.23 3.76
C SER A 409 -25.26 -10.43 2.51
N VAL A 410 -26.57 -10.11 2.59
CA VAL A 410 -27.48 -10.12 1.44
C VAL A 410 -27.59 -8.71 0.86
N THR A 411 -27.26 -8.56 -0.41
CA THR A 411 -27.27 -7.28 -1.13
C THR A 411 -28.57 -7.04 -1.91
N PRO A 412 -28.90 -5.78 -2.27
CA PRO A 412 -30.04 -5.49 -3.14
C PRO A 412 -30.00 -6.26 -4.46
N TRP A 413 -28.82 -6.44 -5.05
CA TRP A 413 -28.67 -7.21 -6.30
C TRP A 413 -29.16 -8.65 -6.16
N GLU A 414 -28.88 -9.31 -5.04
CA GLU A 414 -29.35 -10.68 -4.77
C GLU A 414 -30.87 -10.72 -4.61
N ILE A 415 -31.46 -9.74 -3.93
CA ILE A 415 -32.91 -9.65 -3.76
C ILE A 415 -33.59 -9.44 -5.13
N ASP A 416 -33.11 -8.45 -5.90
CA ASP A 416 -33.66 -8.13 -7.22
C ASP A 416 -33.54 -9.30 -8.21
N THR A 417 -32.50 -10.13 -8.05
CA THR A 417 -32.24 -11.27 -8.95
C THR A 417 -32.97 -12.53 -8.51
N TYR A 418 -33.01 -12.84 -7.22
CA TYR A 418 -33.38 -14.18 -6.73
C TYR A 418 -34.74 -14.25 -6.01
N LEU A 419 -35.30 -13.14 -5.51
CA LEU A 419 -36.48 -13.15 -4.64
C LEU A 419 -37.68 -13.91 -5.23
N THR A 420 -37.88 -13.83 -6.54
CA THR A 420 -38.97 -14.49 -7.26
C THR A 420 -38.47 -15.35 -8.43
N ALA A 421 -37.21 -15.77 -8.40
CA ALA A 421 -36.59 -16.49 -9.51
C ALA A 421 -36.97 -17.99 -9.58
N PHE A 422 -37.57 -18.52 -8.51
CA PHE A 422 -37.87 -19.95 -8.34
C PHE A 422 -39.32 -20.20 -7.94
#